data_AF-A0A0J6SVK4-F1
#
_entry.id   AF-A0A0J6SVK4-F1
#
_cell.length_a   1.000
_cell.length_b   1.000
_cell.length_c   1.000
_cell.angle_alpha   90.00
_cell.angle_beta   90.00
_cell.angle_gamma   90.00
#
_symmetry.space_group_name_H-M   'P 1'
#
loop_
_entity.id
_entity.type
_entity.pdbx_description
1 polymer ?
#
loop_
_entity_poly.entity_id
_entity_poly.type
_entity_poly.pdbx_seq_one_letter_code
_entity_poly.pdbx_strand_id
1 'polypeptide(L)' 'MDHDELRRLLLKTTADVKQTAAAVGFSEKTIRKGIRDETIPCVKFGPRKYRVPTSWIATKVGPVAA' A
#
# COMPACT_ATOMS: atom_id res chain seq x y z
N MET A 1 -10.02 21.02 1.99
CA MET A 1 -8.80 20.21 1.75
C MET A 1 -8.54 20.22 0.26
N ASP A 2 -7.38 20.69 -0.15
CA ASP A 2 -7.01 20.80 -1.57
C ASP A 2 -6.65 19.41 -2.15
N HIS A 3 -6.83 19.21 -3.46
CA HIS A 3 -6.42 17.99 -4.16
C HIS A 3 -4.92 17.69 -3.98
N ASP A 4 -4.08 18.72 -3.92
CA ASP A 4 -2.65 18.56 -3.69
C ASP A 4 -2.34 18.15 -2.25
N GLU A 5 -3.09 18.68 -1.29
CA GLU A 5 -2.99 18.30 0.12
C GLU A 5 -3.41 16.83 0.32
N LEU A 6 -4.53 16.41 -0.29
CA LEU A 6 -4.97 15.02 -0.31
C LEU A 6 -3.91 14.09 -0.91
N ARG A 7 -3.35 14.48 -2.06
CA ARG A 7 -2.31 13.70 -2.75
C ARG A 7 -1.07 13.56 -1.87
N ARG A 8 -0.66 14.62 -1.19
CA ARG A 8 0.48 14.62 -0.26
C ARG A 8 0.23 13.72 0.94
N LEU A 9 -0.99 13.76 1.50
CA LEU A 9 -1.40 12.88 2.59
C LEU A 9 -1.37 11.41 2.18
N LEU A 10 -1.95 11.07 1.02
CA LEU A 10 -1.93 9.72 0.48
C LEU A 10 -0.51 9.19 0.27
N LEU A 11 0.41 10.02 -0.22
CA LEU A 11 1.82 9.63 -0.36
C LEU A 11 2.51 9.34 0.98
N LYS A 12 2.11 10.01 2.05
CA LYS A 12 2.66 9.76 3.41
C LYS A 12 2.09 8.52 4.07
N THR A 13 0.82 8.20 3.82
CA THR A 13 0.11 7.13 4.55
C THR A 13 -0.03 5.83 3.76
N THR A 14 0.37 5.81 2.49
CA THR A 14 0.28 4.61 1.63
C THR A 14 1.59 4.34 0.90
N ALA A 15 1.85 3.07 0.59
CA ALA A 15 3.01 2.62 -0.19
C ALA A 15 2.55 2.05 -1.54
N ASP A 16 3.38 2.15 -2.59
CA ASP A 16 3.05 1.49 -3.86
C ASP A 16 3.22 -0.05 -3.78
N VAL A 17 2.83 -0.75 -4.84
CA VAL A 17 2.90 -2.22 -4.93
C VAL A 17 4.31 -2.74 -4.68
N LYS A 18 5.35 -2.07 -5.20
CA LYS A 18 6.73 -2.51 -5.09
C LYS A 18 7.23 -2.35 -3.65
N GLN A 19 6.97 -1.19 -3.05
CA GLN A 19 7.28 -0.92 -1.64
C GLN A 19 6.56 -1.88 -0.71
N THR A 20 5.28 -2.15 -0.98
CA THR A 20 4.46 -3.11 -0.20
C THR A 20 5.04 -4.51 -0.27
N ALA A 21 5.33 -4.99 -1.49
CA ALA A 21 5.92 -6.31 -1.74
C ALA A 21 7.22 -6.51 -0.96
N ALA A 22 8.13 -5.53 -1.02
CA ALA A 22 9.39 -5.55 -0.28
C ALA A 22 9.17 -5.57 1.24
N ALA A 23 8.24 -4.77 1.75
CA ALA A 23 7.98 -4.68 3.19
C ALA A 23 7.41 -5.98 3.77
N VAL A 24 6.45 -6.61 3.09
CA VAL A 24 5.77 -7.82 3.61
C VAL A 24 6.43 -9.14 3.19
N GLY A 25 7.47 -9.09 2.35
CA GLY A 25 8.16 -10.29 1.85
C GLY A 25 7.37 -11.08 0.81
N PHE A 26 6.43 -10.45 0.08
CA PHE A 26 5.67 -11.09 -1.00
C PHE A 26 6.10 -10.60 -2.38
N SER A 27 5.78 -11.37 -3.42
CA SER A 27 5.97 -10.91 -4.81
C SER A 27 4.99 -9.79 -5.18
N GLU A 28 5.38 -8.89 -6.09
CA GLU A 28 4.45 -7.89 -6.64
C GLU A 28 3.20 -8.52 -7.27
N LYS A 29 3.34 -9.71 -7.87
CA LYS A 29 2.22 -10.48 -8.44
C LYS A 29 1.22 -10.87 -7.36
N THR A 30 1.69 -11.33 -6.21
CA THR A 30 0.85 -11.66 -5.04
C THR A 30 0.11 -10.43 -4.54
N ILE A 31 0.79 -9.28 -4.41
CA ILE A 31 0.15 -8.03 -3.98
C ILE A 31 -0.93 -7.59 -4.98
N ARG A 32 -0.65 -7.60 -6.29
CA ARG A 32 -1.62 -7.24 -7.33
C ARG A 32 -2.82 -8.19 -7.37
N LYS A 33 -2.59 -9.49 -7.14
CA LYS A 33 -3.66 -10.48 -7.03
C LYS A 33 -4.50 -10.21 -5.78
N GLY A 34 -3.88 -9.98 -4.62
CA GLY A 34 -4.61 -9.69 -3.38
C GLY A 34 -5.45 -8.41 -3.45
N ILE A 35 -4.97 -7.37 -4.13
CA ILE A 35 -5.74 -6.15 -4.42
C ILE A 35 -6.96 -6.47 -5.30
N ARG A 36 -6.77 -7.28 -6.35
CA ARG A 36 -7.84 -7.67 -7.27
C ARG A 36 -8.89 -8.54 -6.60
N ASP A 37 -8.44 -9.44 -5.74
CA ASP A 37 -9.29 -10.37 -4.98
C ASP A 37 -9.85 -9.70 -3.70
N GLU A 38 -9.67 -8.39 -3.52
CA GLU A 38 -10.16 -7.58 -2.38
C GLU A 38 -9.66 -8.03 -0.99
N THR A 39 -8.60 -8.84 -0.94
CA THR A 39 -7.96 -9.31 0.31
C THR A 39 -6.90 -8.35 0.85
N ILE A 40 -6.38 -7.45 -0.01
CA ILE A 40 -5.42 -6.40 0.37
C ILE A 40 -6.11 -5.05 0.16
N PRO A 41 -6.28 -4.22 1.21
CA PRO A 41 -6.87 -2.92 1.06
C PRO A 41 -5.99 -2.02 0.19
N CYS A 42 -6.61 -1.24 -0.69
CA CYS A 42 -5.87 -0.31 -1.55
C CYS A 42 -6.62 1.00 -1.76
N VAL A 43 -5.87 2.02 -2.15
CA VAL A 43 -6.38 3.30 -2.61
C VAL A 43 -5.92 3.51 -4.05
N LYS A 44 -6.84 3.96 -4.90
CA LYS A 44 -6.55 4.32 -6.29
C LYS A 44 -5.79 5.65 -6.31
N PHE A 45 -4.56 5.64 -6.80
CA PHE A 45 -3.65 6.78 -6.88
C PHE A 45 -3.36 7.14 -8.35
N GLY A 46 -4.41 7.19 -9.16
CA GLY A 46 -4.36 7.47 -10.59
C GLY A 46 -4.95 6.35 -11.47
N PRO A 47 -4.85 6.48 -12.80
CA PRO A 47 -5.59 5.64 -13.74
C PRO A 47 -5.34 4.13 -13.59
N ARG A 48 -4.14 3.73 -13.14
CA ARG A 48 -3.71 2.33 -12.98
C ARG A 48 -2.74 2.09 -11.83
N LYS A 49 -2.67 3.05 -10.89
CA LYS A 49 -1.73 2.97 -9.76
C LYS A 49 -2.55 2.73 -8.50
N TYR A 50 -2.23 1.66 -7.80
CA TYR A 50 -2.78 1.33 -6.50
C TYR A 50 -1.70 1.53 -5.45
N ARG A 51 -2.11 2.03 -4.29
CA ARG A 51 -1.26 2.11 -3.11
C ARG A 51 -1.94 1.42 -1.94
N VAL A 52 -1.16 0.79 -1.08
CA VAL A 52 -1.63 0.03 0.08
C VAL A 52 -1.40 0.87 1.34
N PRO A 53 -2.37 0.97 2.26
CA PRO A 53 -2.20 1.67 3.53
C PRO A 53 -1.03 1.11 4.34
N THR A 54 -0.16 2.00 4.83
CA THR A 54 0.99 1.64 5.68
C THR A 54 0.58 0.97 6.98
N SER A 55 -0.60 1.31 7.51
CA SER A 55 -1.19 0.65 8.68
C SER A 55 -1.42 -0.84 8.43
N TRP A 56 -1.96 -1.23 7.27
CA TRP A 56 -2.12 -2.64 6.92
C TRP A 56 -0.77 -3.34 6.76
N ILE A 57 0.22 -2.68 6.14
CA ILE A 57 1.58 -3.21 6.00
C ILE A 57 2.17 -3.51 7.38
N ALA A 58 2.05 -2.58 8.32
CA ALA A 58 2.53 -2.76 9.70
C ALA A 58 1.92 -4.00 10.37
N THR A 59 0.63 -4.29 10.13
CA THR A 59 0.00 -5.52 10.68
C THR A 59 0.57 -6.83 10.10
N LYS A 60 1.27 -6.79 8.96
CA LYS A 60 1.85 -7.96 8.31
C LYS A 60 3.34 -8.16 8.61
N VAL A 61 4.05 -7.08 8.90
CA VAL A 61 5.49 -7.12 9.19
C VAL A 61 5.76 -7.52 10.66
N GLY A 62 4.76 -7.40 11.53
CA GLY A 62 4.95 -7.62 12.97
C GLY A 62 5.75 -6.48 13.62
N PRO A 63 5.85 -6.42 14.96
CA PRO A 63 6.74 -5.46 15.61
C PRO A 63 8.18 -5.76 15.19
N VAL A 64 8.83 -4.78 14.57
CA VAL A 64 10.28 -4.82 14.35
C VAL A 64 10.92 -4.79 15.73
N ALA A 65 11.57 -5.89 16.13
CA ALA A 65 12.43 -5.89 17.31
C ALA A 65 13.55 -4.86 17.06
N ALA A 66 13.54 -3.79 17.85
CA ALA A 66 14.52 -2.71 17.82
C ALA A 66 15.87 -3.15 18.37
#